data_AF-A0A2S3QBI8-F1
#
_entry.id   AF-A0A2S3QBI8-F1
#
_cell.length_a   1.000
_cell.length_b   1.000
_cell.length_c   1.000
_cell.angle_alpha   90.00
_cell.angle_beta   90.00
_cell.angle_gamma   90.00
#
_symmetry.space_group_name_H-M   'P 1'
#
loop_
_entity.id
_entity.type
_entity.pdbx_description
1 polymer ?
#
loop_
_entity_poly.entity_id
_entity_poly.type
_entity_poly.pdbx_seq_one_letter_code
_entity_poly.pdbx_strand_id
1 'polypeptide(L)'
;MSKKPISFKDHSRKRHMEKLYQRKARRQPREWDDFLDYWHYFLRNPFQVASQGPWTDRMLWSNAIVAGILAALRVVAFIGFHVMFMLSAVINTLFIAFLFYYGLTWVIVWVLNRTEPGRRSYAVDTIRVQAIVYSGWLIVLTLISWIPISGLVYLAGAILVILGIRAVHQLYGVSWPRAVSSMLAGSVSMIAIIMILNHLAAL
;
A
#
# COMPACT_ATOMS: atom_id res chain seq x y z
N MET A 1 32.26 -32.50 -2.91
CA MET A 1 31.14 -31.57 -2.63
C MET A 1 29.95 -32.37 -2.08
N SER A 2 29.69 -32.26 -0.77
CA SER A 2 28.59 -32.98 -0.11
C SER A 2 27.25 -32.30 -0.45
N LYS A 3 26.38 -33.01 -1.20
CA LYS A 3 25.01 -32.55 -1.45
C LYS A 3 24.25 -32.65 -0.12
N LYS A 4 23.85 -31.51 0.44
CA LYS A 4 23.03 -31.47 1.66
C LYS A 4 21.75 -32.30 1.43
N PRO A 5 21.38 -33.20 2.36
CA PRO A 5 20.19 -34.02 2.19
C PRO A 5 18.94 -33.14 2.17
N ILE A 6 18.03 -33.44 1.23
CA ILE A 6 16.78 -32.72 1.05
C ILE A 6 15.92 -32.94 2.30
N SER A 7 15.66 -31.86 3.05
CA SER A 7 14.77 -31.85 4.20
C SER A 7 13.34 -32.18 3.75
N PHE A 8 12.85 -33.37 4.11
CA PHE A 8 11.47 -33.80 3.82
C PHE A 8 10.41 -32.87 4.45
N LYS A 9 10.76 -32.17 5.55
CA LYS A 9 9.88 -31.19 6.20
C LYS A 9 9.65 -29.95 5.32
N ASP A 10 10.67 -29.48 4.61
CA ASP A 10 10.53 -28.34 3.70
C ASP A 10 9.71 -28.70 2.46
N HIS A 11 9.88 -29.92 1.95
CA HIS A 11 9.13 -30.38 0.78
C HIS A 11 7.63 -30.57 1.08
N SER A 12 7.31 -31.05 2.29
CA SER A 12 5.94 -31.16 2.80
C SER A 12 5.28 -29.78 2.94
N ARG A 13 5.98 -28.82 3.57
CA ARG A 13 5.46 -27.45 3.77
C ARG A 13 5.23 -26.74 2.44
N LYS A 14 6.14 -26.90 1.47
CA LYS A 14 6.00 -26.35 0.12
C LYS A 14 4.82 -26.94 -0.63
N ARG A 15 4.64 -28.27 -0.58
CA ARG A 15 3.47 -28.94 -1.19
C ARG A 15 2.14 -28.55 -0.54
N HIS A 16 2.14 -28.30 0.77
CA HIS A 16 0.95 -27.84 1.47
C HIS A 16 0.56 -26.41 1.06
N MET A 17 1.56 -25.52 0.92
CA MET A 17 1.36 -24.17 0.38
C MET A 17 0.91 -24.20 -1.08
N GLU A 18 1.53 -25.02 -1.94
CA GLU A 18 1.09 -25.20 -3.34
C GLU A 18 -0.36 -25.69 -3.43
N LYS A 19 -0.77 -26.63 -2.57
CA LYS A 19 -2.16 -27.11 -2.52
C LYS A 19 -3.14 -26.04 -2.05
N LEU A 20 -2.76 -25.15 -1.14
CA LEU A 20 -3.57 -24.01 -0.72
C LEU A 20 -3.72 -22.99 -1.86
N TYR A 21 -2.63 -22.66 -2.56
CA TYR A 21 -2.65 -21.80 -3.74
C TYR A 21 -3.51 -22.40 -4.88
N GLN A 22 -3.37 -23.70 -5.16
CA GLN A 22 -4.16 -24.40 -6.19
C GLN A 22 -5.64 -24.55 -5.82
N ARG A 23 -5.98 -24.73 -4.54
CA ARG A 23 -7.39 -24.74 -4.09
C ARG A 23 -8.04 -23.36 -4.19
N LYS A 24 -7.31 -22.27 -3.92
CA LYS A 24 -7.83 -20.90 -4.08
C LYS A 24 -8.01 -20.54 -5.56
N ALA A 25 -7.13 -21.03 -6.45
CA ALA A 25 -7.24 -20.82 -7.90
C ALA A 25 -8.45 -21.52 -8.57
N ARG A 26 -9.11 -22.48 -7.90
CA ARG A 26 -10.29 -23.21 -8.44
C ARG A 26 -11.64 -22.61 -8.05
N ARG A 27 -11.70 -21.67 -7.11
CA ARG A 27 -12.91 -20.85 -6.92
C ARG A 27 -12.77 -19.68 -7.89
N GLN A 28 -13.71 -19.52 -8.82
CA GLN A 28 -13.77 -18.30 -9.62
C GLN A 28 -13.77 -17.11 -8.65
N PRO A 29 -12.73 -16.25 -8.64
CA PRO A 29 -12.69 -15.14 -7.71
C PRO A 29 -13.79 -14.16 -8.12
N ARG A 30 -14.85 -14.08 -7.33
CA ARG A 30 -15.79 -12.96 -7.44
C ARG A 30 -15.07 -11.73 -6.90
N GLU A 31 -15.14 -10.63 -7.64
CA GLU A 31 -14.44 -9.38 -7.30
C GLU A 31 -14.82 -8.84 -5.91
N TRP A 32 -16.05 -9.13 -5.47
CA TRP A 32 -16.54 -8.77 -4.13
C TRP A 32 -15.87 -9.58 -3.00
N ASP A 33 -15.47 -10.82 -3.27
CA ASP A 33 -14.82 -11.68 -2.28
C ASP A 33 -13.43 -11.13 -1.92
N ASP A 34 -12.71 -10.53 -2.88
CA ASP A 34 -11.38 -9.95 -2.65
C ASP A 34 -11.44 -8.75 -1.68
N PHE A 35 -12.47 -7.91 -1.77
CA PHE A 35 -12.66 -6.77 -0.86
C PHE A 35 -12.99 -7.23 0.56
N LEU A 36 -13.91 -8.18 0.71
CA LEU A 36 -14.28 -8.73 2.03
C LEU A 36 -13.13 -9.50 2.67
N ASP A 37 -12.44 -10.35 1.89
CA ASP A 37 -11.24 -11.07 2.33
C ASP A 37 -10.19 -10.06 2.83
N TYR A 38 -9.94 -8.99 2.06
CA TYR A 38 -8.99 -7.93 2.44
C TYR A 38 -9.30 -7.35 3.82
N TRP A 39 -10.54 -6.91 4.03
CA TRP A 39 -10.95 -6.26 5.29
C TRP A 39 -10.96 -7.23 6.46
N HIS A 40 -11.26 -8.51 6.25
CA HIS A 40 -11.13 -9.53 7.29
C HIS A 40 -9.69 -9.66 7.79
N TYR A 41 -8.69 -9.62 6.89
CA TYR A 41 -7.28 -9.62 7.27
C TYR A 41 -6.83 -8.29 7.88
N PHE A 42 -7.27 -7.17 7.29
CA PHE A 42 -6.85 -5.83 7.73
C PHE A 42 -7.35 -5.48 9.13
N LEU A 43 -8.64 -5.72 9.44
CA LEU A 43 -9.20 -5.39 10.76
C LEU A 43 -8.57 -6.20 11.89
N ARG A 44 -8.17 -7.44 11.61
CA ARG A 44 -7.51 -8.30 12.60
C ARG A 44 -6.09 -7.85 12.90
N ASN A 45 -5.39 -7.31 11.91
CA ASN A 45 -4.02 -6.81 12.07
C ASN A 45 -3.71 -5.69 11.05
N PRO A 46 -4.09 -4.42 11.34
CA PRO A 46 -3.91 -3.30 10.40
C PRO A 46 -2.44 -2.90 10.25
N PHE A 47 -1.58 -3.42 11.13
CA PHE A 47 -0.15 -3.18 11.17
C PHE A 47 0.64 -4.39 10.65
N GLN A 48 0.06 -5.28 9.84
CA GLN A 48 0.75 -6.49 9.39
C GLN A 48 1.76 -6.23 8.26
N VAL A 49 2.63 -7.22 8.06
CA VAL A 49 3.59 -7.26 6.95
C VAL A 49 3.08 -8.23 5.88
N ALA A 50 3.45 -7.97 4.62
CA ALA A 50 3.02 -8.69 3.41
C ALA A 50 3.09 -10.22 3.47
N SER A 51 3.90 -10.83 4.34
CA SER A 51 4.06 -12.28 4.43
C SER A 51 2.84 -13.04 4.96
N GLN A 52 1.80 -12.35 5.44
CA GLN A 52 0.68 -12.96 6.19
C GLN A 52 -0.62 -13.18 5.40
N GLY A 53 -0.68 -12.87 4.10
CA GLY A 53 -1.93 -12.97 3.34
C GLY A 53 -1.74 -13.15 1.82
N PRO A 54 -2.76 -13.70 1.12
CA PRO A 54 -2.78 -13.77 -0.34
C PRO A 54 -3.22 -12.43 -0.93
N TRP A 55 -2.31 -11.45 -0.92
CA TRP A 55 -2.57 -10.10 -1.42
C TRP A 55 -2.62 -10.05 -2.94
N THR A 56 -3.63 -9.36 -3.48
CA THR A 56 -3.79 -9.18 -4.94
C THR A 56 -3.97 -7.70 -5.27
N ASP A 57 -3.53 -7.29 -6.47
CA ASP A 57 -3.67 -5.91 -6.95
C ASP A 57 -5.14 -5.46 -6.98
N ARG A 58 -6.07 -6.40 -7.17
CA ARG A 58 -7.51 -6.13 -7.10
C ARG A 58 -7.92 -5.53 -5.76
N MET A 59 -7.39 -6.06 -4.65
CA MET A 59 -7.70 -5.56 -3.30
C MET A 59 -7.29 -4.09 -3.13
N LEU A 60 -6.12 -3.70 -3.65
CA LEU A 60 -5.66 -2.31 -3.64
C LEU A 60 -6.64 -1.42 -4.41
N TRP A 61 -7.00 -1.79 -5.64
CA TRP A 61 -7.88 -0.97 -6.47
C TRP A 61 -9.31 -0.91 -5.95
N SER A 62 -9.82 -2.01 -5.37
CA SER A 62 -11.10 -1.99 -4.65
C SER A 62 -11.07 -0.97 -3.51
N ASN A 63 -10.00 -0.95 -2.70
CA ASN A 63 -9.86 0.04 -1.63
C ASN A 63 -9.72 1.48 -2.16
N ALA A 64 -8.99 1.68 -3.27
CA ALA A 64 -8.84 2.99 -3.89
C ALA A 64 -10.19 3.53 -4.43
N ILE A 65 -10.99 2.67 -5.07
CA ILE A 65 -12.33 3.03 -5.57
C ILE A 65 -13.25 3.38 -4.39
N VAL A 66 -13.29 2.56 -3.34
CA VAL A 66 -14.11 2.83 -2.16
C VAL A 66 -13.67 4.12 -1.47
N ALA A 67 -12.37 4.36 -1.33
CA ALA A 67 -11.85 5.63 -0.80
C ALA A 67 -12.28 6.82 -1.68
N GLY A 68 -12.26 6.67 -3.01
CA GLY A 68 -12.71 7.70 -3.94
C GLY A 68 -14.20 8.01 -3.81
N ILE A 69 -15.05 6.98 -3.71
CA ILE A 69 -16.49 7.13 -3.47
C ILE A 69 -16.73 7.83 -2.14
N LEU A 70 -16.04 7.44 -1.07
CA LEU A 70 -16.11 8.11 0.24
C LEU A 70 -15.66 9.57 0.16
N ALA A 71 -14.62 9.89 -0.62
CA ALA A 71 -14.19 11.27 -0.82
C ALA A 71 -15.27 12.09 -1.56
N ALA A 72 -15.92 11.52 -2.57
CA ALA A 72 -17.03 12.18 -3.27
C ALA A 72 -18.25 12.38 -2.36
N LEU A 73 -18.60 11.39 -1.53
CA LEU A 73 -19.68 11.51 -0.56
C LEU A 73 -19.39 12.60 0.48
N ARG A 74 -18.12 12.80 0.84
CA ARG A 74 -17.72 13.92 1.69
C ARG A 74 -18.03 15.26 1.05
N VAL A 75 -17.75 15.43 -0.25
CA VAL A 75 -18.10 16.66 -0.99
C VAL A 75 -19.60 16.90 -0.89
N VAL A 76 -20.42 15.87 -1.13
CA VAL A 76 -21.89 15.96 -1.01
C VAL A 76 -22.31 16.39 0.39
N ALA A 77 -21.73 15.79 1.43
CA ALA A 77 -22.12 16.03 2.82
C ALA A 77 -21.75 17.43 3.33
N PHE A 78 -20.61 17.97 2.93
CA PHE A 78 -20.07 19.23 3.49
C PHE A 78 -20.19 20.43 2.56
N ILE A 79 -20.24 20.21 1.24
CA ILE A 79 -20.27 21.28 0.23
C ILE A 79 -21.60 21.23 -0.55
N GLY A 80 -22.21 20.06 -0.68
CA GLY A 80 -23.44 19.84 -1.46
C GLY A 80 -23.19 19.10 -2.77
N PHE A 81 -24.24 18.92 -3.58
CA PHE A 81 -24.14 18.16 -4.82
C PHE A 81 -23.46 18.97 -5.93
N HIS A 82 -22.15 18.71 -6.14
CA HIS A 82 -21.34 19.34 -7.17
C HIS A 82 -20.57 18.28 -7.96
N VAL A 83 -21.09 17.91 -9.14
CA VAL A 83 -20.55 16.80 -9.96
C VAL A 83 -19.06 16.96 -10.26
N MET A 84 -18.60 18.16 -10.62
CA MET A 84 -17.19 18.41 -10.93
C MET A 84 -16.29 18.25 -9.71
N PHE A 85 -16.73 18.69 -8.52
CA PHE A 85 -15.97 18.53 -7.29
C PHE A 85 -15.94 17.08 -6.81
N MET A 86 -17.07 16.38 -6.94
CA MET A 86 -17.14 14.95 -6.65
C MET A 86 -16.20 14.15 -7.57
N LEU A 87 -16.24 14.41 -8.88
CA LEU A 87 -15.37 13.75 -9.85
C LEU A 87 -13.89 14.04 -9.56
N SER A 88 -13.56 15.31 -9.26
CA SER A 88 -12.21 15.70 -8.84
C SER A 88 -11.76 14.95 -7.58
N ALA A 89 -12.63 14.80 -6.57
CA ALA A 89 -12.33 14.04 -5.36
C ALA A 89 -12.05 12.56 -5.65
N VAL A 90 -12.83 11.91 -6.53
CA VAL A 90 -12.58 10.52 -6.96
C VAL A 90 -11.24 10.42 -7.69
N ILE A 91 -11.00 11.26 -8.70
CA ILE A 91 -9.78 11.25 -9.51
C ILE A 91 -8.55 11.46 -8.63
N ASN A 92 -8.57 12.46 -7.75
CA ASN A 92 -7.46 12.75 -6.84
C ASN A 92 -7.19 11.57 -5.90
N THR A 93 -8.23 10.89 -5.41
CA THR A 93 -8.05 9.73 -4.54
C THR A 93 -7.42 8.54 -5.29
N LEU A 94 -7.88 8.27 -6.52
CA LEU A 94 -7.29 7.25 -7.38
C LEU A 94 -5.84 7.58 -7.75
N PHE A 95 -5.56 8.86 -8.01
CA PHE A 95 -4.21 9.33 -8.32
C PHE A 95 -3.27 9.19 -7.11
N ILE A 96 -3.73 9.52 -5.90
CA ILE A 96 -2.96 9.28 -4.67
C ILE A 96 -2.68 7.78 -4.49
N ALA A 97 -3.68 6.91 -4.72
CA ALA A 97 -3.48 5.46 -4.67
C ALA A 97 -2.45 4.98 -5.70
N PHE A 98 -2.49 5.53 -6.92
CA PHE A 98 -1.50 5.26 -7.97
C PHE A 98 -0.10 5.70 -7.55
N LEU A 99 0.07 6.93 -7.04
CA LEU A 99 1.34 7.43 -6.55
C LEU A 99 1.88 6.59 -5.38
N PHE A 100 1.00 6.19 -4.46
CA PHE A 100 1.36 5.32 -3.35
C PHE A 100 1.82 3.92 -3.82
N TYR A 101 1.13 3.34 -4.79
CA TYR A 101 1.44 1.99 -5.26
C TYR A 101 2.62 1.92 -6.22
N TYR A 102 2.74 2.86 -7.15
CA TYR A 102 3.79 2.86 -8.18
C TYR A 102 4.92 3.84 -7.89
N GLY A 103 4.59 5.09 -7.54
CA GLY A 103 5.59 6.14 -7.36
C GLY A 103 6.45 5.89 -6.12
N LEU A 104 5.81 5.79 -4.96
CA LEU A 104 6.47 5.61 -3.67
C LEU A 104 7.31 4.33 -3.63
N THR A 105 6.75 3.21 -4.06
CA THR A 105 7.44 1.91 -4.07
C THR A 105 8.70 1.93 -4.95
N TRP A 106 8.62 2.56 -6.12
CA TRP A 106 9.73 2.68 -7.04
C TRP A 106 10.83 3.59 -6.48
N VAL A 107 10.48 4.76 -5.92
CA VAL A 107 11.46 5.68 -5.31
C VAL A 107 12.17 5.03 -4.12
N ILE A 108 11.43 4.33 -3.24
CA ILE A 108 12.03 3.60 -2.12
C ILE A 108 13.11 2.64 -2.61
N VAL A 109 12.78 1.79 -3.59
CA VAL A 109 13.73 0.81 -4.14
C VAL A 109 14.89 1.48 -4.87
N TRP A 110 14.63 2.57 -5.59
CA TRP A 110 15.67 3.35 -6.25
C TRP A 110 16.70 3.90 -5.24
N VAL A 111 16.24 4.49 -4.12
CA VAL A 111 17.12 4.96 -3.05
C VAL A 111 17.91 3.82 -2.41
N LEU A 112 17.25 2.68 -2.13
CA LEU A 112 17.91 1.53 -1.54
C LEU A 112 19.02 0.97 -2.46
N ASN A 113 18.73 0.83 -3.75
CA ASN A 113 19.71 0.34 -4.73
C ASN A 113 20.88 1.30 -4.95
N ARG A 114 20.68 2.62 -4.80
CA ARG A 114 21.75 3.62 -4.90
C ARG A 114 22.65 3.66 -3.66
N THR A 115 22.12 3.30 -2.49
CA THR A 115 22.84 3.40 -1.21
C THR A 115 23.59 2.10 -0.84
N GLU A 116 23.39 1.00 -1.57
CA GLU A 116 24.16 -0.24 -1.45
C GLU A 116 24.42 -0.94 -2.81
N PRO A 117 25.37 -0.46 -3.61
CA PRO A 117 25.70 -1.07 -4.90
C PRO A 117 26.30 -2.50 -4.81
N GLY A 118 26.59 -3.00 -3.60
CA GLY A 118 27.24 -4.30 -3.37
C GLY A 118 26.33 -5.46 -2.93
N ARG A 119 25.03 -5.22 -2.65
CA ARG A 119 24.06 -6.28 -2.35
C ARG A 119 23.18 -6.59 -3.57
N ARG A 120 22.53 -7.76 -3.57
CA ARG A 120 21.52 -8.14 -4.57
C ARG A 120 20.52 -7.00 -4.76
N SER A 121 20.22 -6.66 -6.02
CA SER A 121 19.21 -5.66 -6.39
C SER A 121 17.90 -5.90 -5.64
N TYR A 122 17.39 -4.85 -4.99
CA TYR A 122 16.11 -4.86 -4.30
C TYR A 122 14.98 -4.85 -5.33
N ALA A 123 14.02 -5.77 -5.18
CA ALA A 123 12.87 -5.88 -6.09
C ALA A 123 11.72 -4.98 -5.63
N VAL A 124 11.12 -4.24 -6.57
CA VAL A 124 9.95 -3.37 -6.34
C VAL A 124 8.72 -4.17 -5.91
N ASP A 125 8.58 -5.40 -6.40
CA ASP A 125 7.40 -6.22 -6.13
C ASP A 125 7.24 -6.55 -4.63
N THR A 126 8.34 -6.68 -3.88
CA THR A 126 8.27 -6.92 -2.43
C THR A 126 7.55 -5.79 -1.69
N ILE A 127 7.87 -4.53 -2.01
CA ILE A 127 7.24 -3.38 -1.36
C ILE A 127 5.87 -3.05 -1.98
N ARG A 128 5.61 -3.42 -3.24
CA ARG A 128 4.26 -3.33 -3.84
C ARG A 128 3.25 -4.18 -3.09
N VAL A 129 3.60 -5.42 -2.76
CA VAL A 129 2.72 -6.28 -1.95
C VAL A 129 2.44 -5.63 -0.58
N GLN A 130 3.44 -4.97 0.01
CA GLN A 130 3.23 -4.20 1.24
C GLN A 130 2.32 -2.98 1.05
N ALA A 131 2.40 -2.29 -0.09
CA ALA A 131 1.47 -1.22 -0.42
C ALA A 131 0.03 -1.73 -0.54
N ILE A 132 -0.19 -2.96 -1.05
CA ILE A 132 -1.52 -3.60 -1.04
C ILE A 132 -2.00 -3.79 0.40
N VAL A 133 -1.15 -4.34 1.29
CA VAL A 133 -1.48 -4.52 2.72
C VAL A 133 -1.91 -3.20 3.37
N TYR A 134 -1.21 -2.11 3.05
CA TYR A 134 -1.48 -0.79 3.63
C TYR A 134 -2.54 0.02 2.88
N SER A 135 -3.10 -0.48 1.77
CA SER A 135 -4.11 0.24 0.99
C SER A 135 -5.39 0.59 1.77
N GLY A 136 -5.75 -0.20 2.78
CA GLY A 136 -6.87 0.06 3.69
C GLY A 136 -6.69 1.34 4.51
N TRP A 137 -5.44 1.79 4.72
CA TRP A 137 -5.18 3.09 5.34
C TRP A 137 -5.65 4.25 4.47
N LEU A 138 -5.80 4.10 3.15
CA LEU A 138 -6.42 5.13 2.31
C LEU A 138 -7.88 5.37 2.73
N ILE A 139 -8.64 4.30 2.95
CA ILE A 139 -10.02 4.40 3.42
C ILE A 139 -10.07 5.01 4.83
N VAL A 140 -9.19 4.57 5.73
CA VAL A 140 -9.09 5.12 7.10
C VAL A 140 -8.77 6.62 7.05
N LEU A 141 -7.80 7.05 6.25
CA LEU A 141 -7.43 8.45 6.07
C LEU A 141 -8.59 9.27 5.48
N THR A 142 -9.28 8.72 4.47
CA THR A 142 -10.47 9.36 3.91
C THR A 142 -11.54 9.54 4.98
N LEU A 143 -11.86 8.51 5.78
CA LEU A 143 -12.86 8.61 6.84
C LEU A 143 -12.45 9.59 7.95
N ILE A 144 -11.19 9.54 8.39
CA ILE A 144 -10.62 10.49 9.36
C ILE A 144 -10.79 11.93 8.88
N SER A 145 -10.68 12.17 7.58
CA SER A 145 -10.83 13.51 7.01
C SER A 145 -12.25 14.09 7.14
N TRP A 146 -13.26 13.28 7.45
CA TRP A 146 -14.62 13.74 7.74
C TRP A 146 -14.73 14.39 9.12
N ILE A 147 -13.79 14.09 10.01
CA ILE A 147 -13.75 14.66 11.35
C ILE A 147 -13.14 16.06 11.24
N PRO A 148 -13.84 17.13 11.65
CA PRO A 148 -13.37 18.51 11.54
C PRO A 148 -12.32 18.86 12.62
N ILE A 149 -11.37 17.96 12.87
CA ILE A 149 -10.24 18.17 13.78
C ILE A 149 -8.99 18.38 12.93
N SER A 150 -8.45 19.59 12.99
CA SER A 150 -7.17 19.92 12.35
C SER A 150 -6.06 19.03 12.93
N GLY A 151 -5.15 18.54 12.07
CA GLY A 151 -4.04 17.69 12.52
C GLY A 151 -4.29 16.19 12.46
N LEU A 152 -5.54 15.71 12.54
CA LEU A 152 -5.82 14.27 12.71
C LEU A 152 -5.41 13.44 11.47
N VAL A 153 -5.66 13.97 10.27
CA VAL A 153 -5.21 13.37 9.00
C VAL A 153 -3.68 13.29 8.94
N TYR A 154 -2.98 14.35 9.38
CA TYR A 154 -1.51 14.39 9.37
C TYR A 154 -0.92 13.41 10.37
N LEU A 155 -1.53 13.28 11.56
CA LEU A 155 -1.13 12.29 12.56
C LEU A 155 -1.28 10.86 12.03
N ALA A 156 -2.42 10.54 11.41
CA ALA A 156 -2.64 9.24 10.79
C ALA A 156 -1.68 8.98 9.62
N GLY A 157 -1.37 10.02 8.82
CA GLY A 157 -0.33 9.96 7.78
C GLY A 157 1.06 9.68 8.36
N ALA A 158 1.43 10.30 9.49
CA ALA A 158 2.69 10.05 10.16
C ALA A 158 2.79 8.60 10.68
N ILE A 159 1.70 8.05 11.22
CA ILE A 159 1.62 6.63 11.61
C ILE A 159 1.89 5.74 10.39
N LEU A 160 1.27 6.04 9.24
CA LEU A 160 1.48 5.27 8.01
C LEU A 160 2.94 5.33 7.53
N VAL A 161 3.60 6.49 7.64
CA VAL A 161 5.03 6.63 7.33
C VAL A 161 5.88 5.75 8.25
N ILE A 162 5.61 5.75 9.56
CA ILE A 162 6.32 4.90 10.53
C ILE A 162 6.14 3.41 10.20
N LEU A 163 4.93 3.00 9.84
CA LEU A 163 4.64 1.64 9.39
C LEU A 163 5.35 1.27 8.08
N GLY A 164 5.48 2.23 7.17
CA GLY A 164 6.28 2.11 5.95
C GLY A 164 7.76 1.89 6.25
N ILE A 165 8.35 2.71 7.13
CA ILE A 165 9.75 2.55 7.58
C ILE A 165 9.96 1.15 8.17
N ARG A 166 9.06 0.72 9.07
CA ARG A 166 9.13 -0.59 9.69
C ARG A 166 9.07 -1.71 8.65
N ALA A 167 8.20 -1.59 7.65
CA ALA A 167 8.08 -2.60 6.61
C ALA A 167 9.32 -2.66 5.70
N VAL A 168 9.88 -1.50 5.32
CA VAL A 168 11.13 -1.44 4.53
C VAL A 168 12.27 -2.12 5.29
N HIS A 169 12.42 -1.82 6.58
CA HIS A 169 13.42 -2.45 7.44
C HIS A 169 13.27 -3.98 7.48
N GLN A 170 12.04 -4.47 7.72
CA GLN A 170 11.76 -5.89 7.91
C GLN A 170 11.81 -6.69 6.59
N LEU A 171 11.31 -6.14 5.49
CA LEU A 171 11.22 -6.83 4.20
C LEU A 171 12.56 -6.91 3.47
N TYR A 172 13.37 -5.85 3.54
CA TYR A 172 14.66 -5.79 2.85
C TYR A 172 15.85 -6.09 3.77
N GLY A 173 15.66 -6.18 5.09
CA GLY A 173 16.74 -6.44 6.04
C GLY A 173 17.82 -5.36 6.04
N VAL A 174 17.41 -4.11 5.81
CA VAL A 174 18.29 -2.92 5.78
C VAL A 174 18.38 -2.25 7.15
N SER A 175 19.36 -1.38 7.40
CA SER A 175 19.45 -0.65 8.66
C SER A 175 18.32 0.39 8.82
N TRP A 176 17.94 0.70 10.06
CA TRP A 176 16.90 1.70 10.36
C TRP A 176 17.13 3.06 9.70
N PRO A 177 18.33 3.67 9.73
CA PRO A 177 18.56 4.96 9.08
C PRO A 177 18.28 4.94 7.57
N ARG A 178 18.54 3.80 6.91
CA ARG A 178 18.25 3.65 5.47
C ARG A 178 16.78 3.40 5.18
N ALA A 179 16.10 2.64 6.03
CA ALA A 179 14.64 2.50 5.94
C ALA A 179 13.95 3.85 6.11
N VAL A 180 14.43 4.67 7.06
CA VAL A 180 13.98 6.05 7.27
C VAL A 180 14.25 6.89 6.04
N SER A 181 15.49 6.93 5.54
CA SER A 181 15.85 7.80 4.41
C SER A 181 15.11 7.45 3.12
N SER A 182 14.99 6.16 2.79
CA SER A 182 14.26 5.70 1.60
C SER A 182 12.77 5.99 1.66
N MET A 183 12.12 5.73 2.80
CA MET A 183 10.69 6.00 2.99
C MET A 183 10.40 7.51 2.99
N LEU A 184 11.23 8.32 3.66
CA LEU A 184 11.08 9.77 3.67
C LEU A 184 11.34 10.37 2.29
N ALA A 185 12.39 9.94 1.58
CA ALA A 185 12.64 10.37 0.21
C ALA A 185 11.44 10.08 -0.70
N GLY A 186 10.91 8.85 -0.64
CA GLY A 186 9.72 8.48 -1.37
C GLY A 186 8.50 9.33 -1.01
N SER A 187 8.24 9.53 0.28
CA SER A 187 7.10 10.33 0.77
C SER A 187 7.21 11.80 0.34
N VAL A 188 8.40 12.40 0.48
CA VAL A 188 8.67 13.79 0.06
C VAL A 188 8.52 13.93 -1.45
N SER A 189 9.01 12.97 -2.25
CA SER A 189 8.80 12.99 -3.71
C SER A 189 7.32 12.97 -4.07
N MET A 190 6.50 12.17 -3.39
CA MET A 190 5.05 12.15 -3.66
C MET A 190 4.39 13.48 -3.30
N ILE A 191 4.74 14.07 -2.16
CA ILE A 191 4.24 15.39 -1.74
C ILE A 191 4.63 16.45 -2.77
N ALA A 192 5.89 16.45 -3.22
CA ALA A 192 6.38 17.40 -4.22
C ALA A 192 5.61 17.27 -5.54
N ILE A 193 5.36 16.05 -6.02
CA ILE A 193 4.55 15.82 -7.22
C ILE A 193 3.14 16.38 -7.05
N ILE A 194 2.48 16.11 -5.91
CA ILE A 194 1.14 16.63 -5.62
C ILE A 194 1.15 18.17 -5.59
N MET A 195 2.13 18.78 -4.95
CA MET A 195 2.25 20.25 -4.90
C MET A 195 2.46 20.87 -6.27
N ILE A 196 3.32 20.28 -7.11
CA ILE A 196 3.56 20.74 -8.48
C ILE A 196 2.28 20.65 -9.30
N LEU A 197 1.58 19.53 -9.25
CA LEU A 197 0.33 19.33 -9.99
C LEU A 197 -0.77 20.29 -9.53
N ASN A 198 -0.89 20.51 -8.22
CA ASN A 198 -1.84 21.48 -7.68
C ASN A 198 -1.52 22.91 -8.12
N HIS A 199 -0.23 23.27 -8.22
CA HIS A 199 0.18 24.57 -8.72
C HIS A 199 -0.14 24.75 -10.20
N LEU A 200 0.14 23.72 -11.02
CA LEU A 200 -0.16 23.75 -12.46
C LEU A 200 -1.67 23.77 -12.74
N ALA A 201 -2.50 23.14 -11.90
CA ALA A 201 -3.96 23.14 -12.05
C ALA A 201 -4.63 24.45 -11.59
N ALA A 202 -3.89 25.31 -10.86
CA ALA A 202 -4.36 26.63 -10.44
C ALA A 202 -3.99 27.76 -11.42
N LEU A 203 -3.21 27.44 -12.46
CA LEU A 203 -2.90 28.30 -13.62
C LEU A 203 -3.89 28.04 -14.75
#